data_AF-A0A0Q9QXQ2-F1
#
_entry.id   AF-A0A0Q9QXQ2-F1
#
_cell.length_a   1.000
_cell.length_b   1.000
_cell.length_c   1.000
_cell.angle_alpha   90.00
_cell.angle_beta   90.00
_cell.angle_gamma   90.00
#
_symmetry.space_group_name_H-M   'P 1'
#
loop_
_entity.id
_entity.type
_entity.pdbx_description
1 polymer ?
#
loop_
_entity_poly.entity_id
_entity_poly.type
_entity_poly.pdbx_seq_one_letter_code
_entity_poly.pdbx_strand_id
1 'polypeptide(L)'
;MWHTGRMQTFLPYPDFAASAAVLDQARLGKQRVETLQILRALVLPDYGWRSHPVTRMWMGYVPALTVYGLAMVREWVSRGHADSTAPLISEFAPDSAAAFEAGTGPEPVMPPWLGRPEIHVSHQSNLIQKAPEFYRERFPDAPEELPYSWPEPELELLPVEPLGERLWIWHGPIDTVDGDALLLPGHPPAGRAVPKWSRQYAAFTELAREGDAAAVVMEGGARLQRGTLGPLTINREDNKDNDDGAPGTARRPISLSGWLRRSDFEYPALLQDPRRFYAVEASAASAAPE
;
A
#
# COMPACT_ATOMS: atom_id res chain seq x y z
N MET A 1 -13.09 -6.05 -26.78
CA MET A 1 -12.60 -4.68 -27.02
C MET A 1 -12.91 -3.88 -25.77
N TRP A 2 -11.96 -3.78 -24.83
CA TRP A 2 -12.14 -3.06 -23.56
C TRP A 2 -11.45 -1.71 -23.69
N HIS A 3 -12.23 -0.64 -23.78
CA HIS A 3 -11.77 0.76 -23.76
C HIS A 3 -12.40 1.45 -22.56
N THR A 4 -11.73 1.34 -21.42
CA THR A 4 -11.88 2.13 -20.20
C THR A 4 -10.46 2.34 -19.66
N GLY A 5 -10.14 3.58 -19.26
CA GLY A 5 -8.78 4.07 -19.04
C GLY A 5 -7.86 3.11 -18.28
N ARG A 6 -6.83 2.60 -18.96
CA ARG A 6 -5.80 1.73 -18.37
C ARG A 6 -4.94 2.57 -17.43
N MET A 7 -5.00 2.24 -16.13
CA MET A 7 -4.04 2.66 -15.12
C MET A 7 -2.61 2.60 -15.68
N GLN A 8 -1.83 3.67 -15.50
CA GLN A 8 -0.48 3.79 -16.07
C GLN A 8 0.41 4.68 -15.18
N THR A 9 1.71 4.61 -15.42
CA THR A 9 2.69 5.62 -14.99
C THR A 9 3.25 6.33 -16.22
N PHE A 10 3.59 7.61 -16.09
CA PHE A 10 4.25 8.38 -17.14
C PHE A 10 5.66 8.76 -16.71
N LEU A 11 6.64 8.28 -17.46
CA LEU A 11 8.07 8.44 -17.20
C LEU A 11 8.75 8.86 -18.51
N PRO A 12 8.39 10.01 -19.10
CA PRO A 12 9.06 10.51 -20.30
C PRO A 12 10.53 10.86 -20.04
N TYR A 13 10.95 10.99 -18.78
CA TYR A 13 12.34 11.25 -18.38
C TYR A 13 12.77 10.32 -17.26
N PRO A 14 14.09 10.11 -17.06
CA PRO A 14 14.62 9.35 -15.93
C PRO A 14 14.41 10.05 -14.59
N ASP A 15 14.23 11.37 -14.60
CA ASP A 15 13.93 12.16 -13.42
C ASP A 15 12.41 12.27 -13.20
N PHE A 16 11.97 12.02 -11.97
CA PHE A 16 10.54 12.04 -11.63
C PHE A 16 9.95 13.44 -11.63
N ALA A 17 10.70 14.47 -11.22
CA ALA A 17 10.23 15.85 -11.22
C ALA A 17 10.10 16.39 -12.65
N ALA A 18 11.08 16.12 -13.52
CA ALA A 18 11.02 16.42 -14.94
C ALA A 18 9.85 15.69 -15.62
N SER A 19 9.65 14.41 -15.28
CA SER A 19 8.51 13.63 -15.74
C SER A 19 7.18 14.23 -15.31
N ALA A 20 7.06 14.76 -14.10
CA ALA A 20 5.84 15.42 -13.62
C ALA A 20 5.62 16.76 -14.34
N ALA A 21 6.66 17.58 -14.43
CA ALA A 21 6.62 18.93 -14.98
C ALA A 21 6.15 18.95 -16.45
N VAL A 22 6.52 17.96 -17.25
CA VAL A 22 6.15 17.91 -18.67
C VAL A 22 4.71 17.46 -18.92
N LEU A 23 4.02 16.87 -17.93
CA LEU A 23 2.65 16.40 -18.12
C LEU A 23 1.66 17.56 -18.18
N ASP A 24 0.67 17.43 -19.07
CA ASP A 24 -0.54 18.25 -19.00
C ASP A 24 -1.33 17.97 -17.72
N GLN A 25 -2.20 18.92 -17.37
CA GLN A 25 -2.99 18.88 -16.15
C GLN A 25 -3.84 17.60 -16.01
N ALA A 26 -4.41 17.09 -17.11
CA ALA A 26 -5.29 15.92 -17.06
C ALA A 26 -4.52 14.63 -16.75
N ARG A 27 -3.33 14.45 -17.35
CA ARG A 27 -2.48 13.28 -17.04
C ARG A 27 -1.84 13.42 -15.66
N LEU A 28 -1.29 14.57 -15.32
CA LEU A 28 -0.71 14.82 -13.98
C LEU A 28 -1.74 14.56 -12.87
N GLY A 29 -2.96 15.07 -13.02
CA GLY A 29 -4.04 14.85 -12.06
C GLY A 29 -4.37 13.37 -11.86
N LYS A 30 -4.34 12.57 -12.93
CA LYS A 30 -4.56 11.11 -12.86
C LYS A 30 -3.41 10.37 -12.20
N GLN A 31 -2.17 10.79 -12.44
CA GLN A 31 -0.98 10.10 -11.93
C GLN A 31 -0.96 9.96 -10.41
N ARG A 32 -1.50 10.94 -9.67
CA ARG A 32 -1.66 10.85 -8.21
C ARG A 32 -2.53 9.66 -7.78
N VAL A 33 -3.67 9.49 -8.42
CA VAL A 33 -4.63 8.41 -8.11
C VAL A 33 -4.14 7.06 -8.65
N GLU A 34 -3.61 7.03 -9.87
CA GLU A 34 -3.09 5.80 -10.49
C GLU A 34 -1.86 5.27 -9.73
N THR A 35 -0.98 6.15 -9.22
CA THR A 35 0.13 5.73 -8.36
C THR A 35 -0.36 5.05 -7.08
N LEU A 36 -1.35 5.64 -6.41
CA LEU A 36 -1.94 5.02 -5.22
C LEU A 36 -2.60 3.67 -5.53
N GLN A 37 -3.21 3.52 -6.70
CA GLN A 37 -3.77 2.23 -7.15
C GLN A 37 -2.68 1.19 -7.37
N ILE A 38 -1.54 1.57 -7.97
CA ILE A 38 -0.41 0.65 -8.17
C ILE A 38 0.22 0.25 -6.83
N LEU A 39 0.45 1.21 -5.92
CA LEU A 39 0.95 0.93 -4.57
C LEU A 39 0.05 -0.07 -3.84
N ARG A 40 -1.28 0.12 -3.91
CA ARG A 40 -2.25 -0.84 -3.36
C ARG A 40 -2.20 -2.19 -4.06
N ALA A 41 -2.02 -2.25 -5.37
CA ALA A 41 -1.89 -3.51 -6.10
C ALA A 41 -0.64 -4.28 -5.70
N LEU A 42 0.48 -3.60 -5.47
CA LEU A 42 1.74 -4.21 -5.03
C LEU A 42 1.66 -4.80 -3.62
N VAL A 43 0.83 -4.21 -2.76
CA VAL A 43 0.82 -4.54 -1.33
C VAL A 43 -0.43 -5.31 -0.89
N LEU A 44 -1.59 -5.14 -1.51
CA LEU A 44 -2.84 -5.72 -0.98
C LEU A 44 -3.24 -7.00 -1.75
N PRO A 45 -3.37 -8.17 -1.08
CA PRO A 45 -3.61 -9.47 -1.72
C PRO A 45 -4.86 -9.55 -2.60
N ASP A 46 -5.91 -8.80 -2.27
CA ASP A 46 -7.19 -8.83 -2.99
C ASP A 46 -7.42 -7.60 -3.88
N TYR A 47 -6.41 -6.76 -4.09
CA TYR A 47 -6.56 -5.57 -4.91
C TYR A 47 -6.50 -5.93 -6.40
N GLY A 48 -7.22 -5.14 -7.21
CA GLY A 48 -7.21 -5.27 -8.66
C GLY A 48 -5.86 -4.87 -9.26
N TRP A 49 -5.67 -5.14 -10.55
CA TRP A 49 -4.52 -4.65 -11.34
C TRP A 49 -3.14 -5.26 -11.03
N ARG A 50 -3.06 -6.30 -10.20
CA ARG A 50 -1.80 -7.00 -9.89
C ARG A 50 -1.07 -7.57 -11.10
N SER A 51 -1.82 -8.09 -12.07
CA SER A 51 -1.29 -8.63 -13.32
C SER A 51 -1.06 -7.56 -14.40
N HIS A 52 -1.37 -6.29 -14.13
CA HIS A 52 -1.17 -5.23 -15.12
C HIS A 52 0.33 -5.00 -15.33
N PRO A 53 0.82 -4.85 -16.59
CA PRO A 53 2.25 -4.66 -16.87
C PRO A 53 2.89 -3.51 -16.08
N VAL A 54 2.19 -2.38 -15.97
CA VAL A 54 2.67 -1.25 -15.15
C VAL A 54 2.80 -1.60 -13.67
N THR A 55 1.94 -2.45 -13.10
CA THR A 55 2.11 -2.87 -11.71
C THR A 55 3.32 -3.76 -11.57
N ARG A 56 3.44 -4.72 -12.50
CA ARG A 56 4.54 -5.69 -12.52
C ARG A 56 5.91 -5.01 -12.58
N MET A 57 6.09 -3.99 -13.43
CA MET A 57 7.39 -3.30 -13.55
C MET A 57 7.89 -2.67 -12.23
N TRP A 58 6.98 -2.35 -11.31
CA TRP A 58 7.27 -1.72 -10.02
C TRP A 58 7.40 -2.72 -8.86
N MET A 59 7.25 -4.02 -9.10
CA MET A 59 7.50 -5.05 -8.07
C MET A 59 8.94 -4.95 -7.56
N GLY A 60 9.08 -4.86 -6.23
CA GLY A 60 10.38 -4.67 -5.55
C GLY A 60 10.75 -3.20 -5.31
N TYR A 61 9.98 -2.25 -5.83
CA TYR A 61 10.34 -0.83 -5.83
C TYR A 61 9.25 0.07 -5.22
N VAL A 62 8.54 -0.41 -4.19
CA VAL A 62 7.50 0.36 -3.47
C VAL A 62 8.01 1.72 -2.96
N PRO A 63 9.21 1.82 -2.34
CA PRO A 63 9.77 3.12 -1.96
C PRO A 63 10.00 4.08 -3.13
N ALA A 64 10.55 3.60 -4.25
CA ALA A 64 10.77 4.44 -5.43
C ALA A 64 9.44 4.90 -6.08
N LEU A 65 8.44 4.02 -6.15
CA LEU A 65 7.10 4.38 -6.63
C LEU A 65 6.41 5.39 -5.70
N THR A 66 6.65 5.31 -4.40
CA THR A 66 6.17 6.30 -3.42
C THR A 66 6.76 7.68 -3.75
N VAL A 67 8.07 7.77 -3.95
CA VAL A 67 8.76 9.02 -4.34
C VAL A 67 8.27 9.55 -5.69
N TYR A 68 8.06 8.67 -6.67
CA TYR A 68 7.42 9.02 -7.95
C TYR A 68 6.05 9.68 -7.74
N GLY A 69 5.19 9.08 -6.93
CA GLY A 69 3.86 9.61 -6.62
C GLY A 69 3.93 10.98 -5.95
N LEU A 70 4.85 11.16 -5.01
CA LEU A 70 5.05 12.44 -4.32
C LEU A 70 5.61 13.53 -5.25
N ALA A 71 6.45 13.18 -6.23
CA ALA A 71 6.87 14.11 -7.28
C ALA A 71 5.67 14.61 -8.12
N MET A 72 4.74 13.71 -8.46
CA MET A 72 3.50 14.08 -9.18
C MET A 72 2.61 14.98 -8.31
N VAL A 73 2.51 14.70 -7.01
CA VAL A 73 1.75 15.55 -6.07
C VAL A 73 2.40 16.92 -5.92
N ARG A 74 3.72 16.99 -5.75
CA ARG A 74 4.47 18.25 -5.61
C ARG A 74 4.23 19.16 -6.81
N GLU A 75 4.31 18.62 -8.01
CA GLU A 75 4.04 19.39 -9.24
C GLU A 75 2.54 19.75 -9.40
N TRP A 76 1.63 18.90 -8.94
CA TRP A 76 0.20 19.23 -8.94
C TRP A 76 -0.12 20.41 -8.02
N VAL A 77 0.47 20.40 -6.82
CA VAL A 77 0.29 21.45 -5.82
C VAL A 77 1.03 22.73 -6.24
N SER A 78 2.21 22.65 -6.85
CA SER A 78 2.94 23.82 -7.36
C SER A 78 2.13 24.61 -8.39
N ARG A 79 1.26 23.92 -9.15
CA ARG A 79 0.30 24.51 -10.10
C ARG A 79 -0.95 25.11 -9.45
N GLY A 80 -1.03 25.13 -8.12
CA GLY A 80 -2.12 25.74 -7.36
C GLY A 80 -3.34 24.85 -7.15
N HIS A 81 -3.21 23.54 -7.35
CA HIS A 81 -4.31 22.60 -7.13
C HIS A 81 -4.25 21.94 -5.74
N ALA A 82 -5.42 21.63 -5.18
CA ALA A 82 -5.52 20.89 -3.91
C ALA A 82 -5.17 19.41 -4.09
N ASP A 83 -4.58 18.81 -3.05
CA ASP A 83 -4.26 17.38 -3.00
C ASP A 83 -4.78 16.73 -1.71
N SER A 84 -5.15 15.45 -1.83
CA SER A 84 -5.52 14.58 -0.71
C SER A 84 -4.85 13.21 -0.78
N THR A 85 -3.92 13.01 -1.72
CA THR A 85 -3.31 11.72 -2.01
C THR A 85 -1.92 11.56 -1.38
N ALA A 86 -1.18 12.65 -1.14
CA ALA A 86 0.15 12.60 -0.54
C ALA A 86 0.17 11.81 0.77
N PRO A 87 -0.70 12.08 1.78
CA PRO A 87 -0.66 11.30 3.02
C PRO A 87 -0.86 9.80 2.79
N LEU A 88 -1.77 9.43 1.89
CA LEU A 88 -2.07 8.04 1.55
C LEU A 88 -0.91 7.36 0.81
N ILE A 89 -0.18 8.10 -0.02
CA ILE A 89 1.01 7.61 -0.73
C ILE A 89 2.17 7.45 0.26
N SER A 90 2.41 8.42 1.14
CA SER A 90 3.49 8.42 2.13
C SER A 90 3.43 7.22 3.08
N GLU A 91 2.24 6.70 3.39
CA GLU A 91 2.05 5.51 4.22
C GLU A 91 2.75 4.24 3.69
N PHE A 92 3.03 4.18 2.38
CA PHE A 92 3.67 3.03 1.74
C PHE A 92 5.18 2.98 1.93
N ALA A 93 5.84 4.12 2.08
CA ALA A 93 7.28 4.18 2.40
C ALA A 93 7.62 5.46 3.18
N PRO A 94 7.33 5.51 4.50
CA PRO A 94 7.42 6.74 5.29
C PRO A 94 8.81 7.37 5.31
N ASP A 95 9.88 6.57 5.38
CA ASP A 95 11.25 7.10 5.42
C ASP A 95 11.64 7.75 4.10
N SER A 96 11.32 7.12 2.96
CA SER A 96 11.54 7.72 1.63
C SER A 96 10.65 8.94 1.39
N ALA A 97 9.42 8.93 1.90
CA ALA A 97 8.55 10.10 1.85
C ALA A 97 9.12 11.26 2.67
N ALA A 98 9.58 11.01 3.89
CA ALA A 98 10.20 12.01 4.74
C ALA A 98 11.50 12.57 4.12
N ALA A 99 12.35 11.69 3.56
CA ALA A 99 13.57 12.10 2.88
C ALA A 99 13.28 12.96 1.64
N PHE A 100 12.26 12.60 0.84
CA PHE A 100 11.83 13.36 -0.32
C PHE A 100 11.33 14.77 0.05
N GLU A 101 10.54 14.89 1.11
CA GLU A 101 10.04 16.19 1.59
C GLU A 101 11.15 17.06 2.19
N ALA A 102 12.06 16.45 2.96
CA ALA A 102 13.21 17.17 3.52
C ALA A 102 14.25 17.57 2.45
N GLY A 103 14.25 16.90 1.29
CA GLY A 103 15.31 17.03 0.28
C GLY A 103 16.66 16.46 0.74
N THR A 104 16.65 15.65 1.80
CA THR A 104 17.84 15.05 2.41
C THR A 104 17.48 13.71 3.03
N GLY A 105 18.40 12.73 2.99
CA GLY A 105 18.18 11.40 3.55
C GLY A 105 18.63 10.31 2.58
N PRO A 106 18.46 9.02 2.94
CA PRO A 106 18.77 7.93 2.04
C PRO A 106 17.80 7.92 0.86
N GLU A 107 18.34 7.82 -0.36
CA GLU A 107 17.54 7.58 -1.55
C GLU A 107 17.03 6.13 -1.55
N PRO A 108 15.80 5.88 -2.03
CA PRO A 108 15.32 4.52 -2.20
C PRO A 108 16.13 3.80 -3.28
N VAL A 109 16.14 2.46 -3.21
CA VAL A 109 16.65 1.65 -4.33
C VAL A 109 15.79 1.92 -5.56
N MET A 110 16.43 2.40 -6.63
CA MET A 110 15.76 2.75 -7.88
C MET A 110 15.67 1.53 -8.79
N PRO A 111 14.60 1.41 -9.60
CA PRO A 111 14.51 0.35 -10.59
C PRO A 111 15.65 0.44 -11.61
N PRO A 112 16.35 -0.66 -11.96
CA PRO A 112 17.48 -0.67 -12.88
C PRO A 112 17.08 -0.41 -14.33
N TRP A 113 15.78 -0.32 -14.58
CA TRP A 113 15.22 0.09 -15.85
C TRP A 113 15.03 1.60 -15.97
N LEU A 114 15.03 2.35 -14.85
CA LEU A 114 14.98 3.81 -14.90
C LEU A 114 16.28 4.35 -15.50
N GLY A 115 16.19 5.23 -16.50
CA GLY A 115 17.34 5.67 -17.29
C GLY A 115 17.49 4.97 -18.64
N ARG A 116 16.80 3.84 -18.87
CA ARG A 116 16.87 3.14 -20.15
C ARG A 116 16.10 3.90 -21.23
N PRO A 117 16.74 4.33 -22.35
CA PRO A 117 16.10 5.18 -23.35
C PRO A 117 14.81 4.60 -23.93
N GLU A 118 14.74 3.29 -24.15
CA GLU A 118 13.58 2.61 -24.74
C GLU A 118 12.30 2.79 -23.92
N ILE A 119 12.40 2.90 -22.59
CA ILE A 119 11.25 3.13 -21.71
C ILE A 119 10.78 4.56 -21.87
N HIS A 120 11.68 5.51 -21.68
CA HIS A 120 11.37 6.94 -21.73
C HIS A 120 10.81 7.36 -23.08
N VAL A 121 11.43 6.91 -24.18
CA VAL A 121 10.98 7.20 -25.54
C VAL A 121 9.62 6.57 -25.82
N SER A 122 9.35 5.35 -25.34
CA SER A 122 8.02 4.75 -25.49
C SER A 122 6.93 5.54 -24.74
N HIS A 123 7.25 6.09 -23.56
CA HIS A 123 6.31 6.92 -22.80
C HIS A 123 6.07 8.28 -23.47
N GLN A 124 7.12 8.91 -24.01
CA GLN A 124 6.99 10.14 -24.82
C GLN A 124 6.08 9.89 -26.04
N SER A 125 6.32 8.80 -26.78
CA SER A 125 5.50 8.39 -27.93
C SER A 125 4.02 8.23 -27.56
N ASN A 126 3.74 7.53 -26.45
CA ASN A 126 2.37 7.31 -25.99
C ASN A 126 1.71 8.59 -25.45
N LEU A 127 2.48 9.54 -24.91
CA LEU A 127 1.96 10.86 -24.54
C LEU A 127 1.57 11.66 -25.78
N ILE A 128 2.39 11.66 -26.84
CA ILE A 128 2.03 12.26 -28.15
C ILE A 128 0.72 11.69 -28.65
N GLN A 129 0.57 10.36 -28.71
CA GLN A 129 -0.67 9.72 -29.17
C GLN A 129 -1.90 10.13 -28.33
N LYS A 130 -1.72 10.42 -27.03
CA LYS A 130 -2.81 10.81 -26.13
C LYS A 130 -3.23 12.27 -26.30
N ALA A 131 -2.31 13.18 -26.59
CA ALA A 131 -2.61 14.61 -26.80
C ALA A 131 -1.54 15.23 -27.72
N PRO A 132 -1.64 15.02 -29.04
CA PRO A 132 -0.58 15.38 -29.97
C PRO A 132 -0.25 16.86 -29.97
N GLU A 133 -1.27 17.72 -29.85
CA GLU A 133 -1.13 19.18 -29.83
C GLU A 133 -0.36 19.67 -28.60
N PHE A 134 -0.39 18.91 -27.51
CA PHE A 134 0.34 19.26 -26.30
C PHE A 134 1.78 18.72 -26.32
N TYR A 135 1.99 17.47 -26.77
CA TYR A 135 3.27 16.79 -26.57
C TYR A 135 4.23 16.83 -27.77
N ARG A 136 3.77 17.05 -29.01
CA ARG A 136 4.68 17.07 -30.19
C ARG A 136 5.80 18.10 -30.06
N GLU A 137 5.47 19.32 -29.64
CA GLU A 137 6.48 20.37 -29.43
C GLU A 137 7.40 20.10 -28.25
N ARG A 138 6.96 19.28 -27.28
CA ARG A 138 7.74 18.94 -26.07
C ARG A 138 8.68 17.75 -26.31
N PHE A 139 8.36 16.89 -27.27
CA PHE A 139 9.15 15.71 -27.64
C PHE A 139 9.42 15.67 -29.15
N PRO A 140 10.15 16.67 -29.70
CA PRO A 140 10.32 16.82 -31.14
C PRO A 140 11.03 15.64 -31.81
N ASP A 141 11.87 14.92 -31.07
CA ASP A 141 12.66 13.79 -31.57
C ASP A 141 12.00 12.42 -31.30
N ALA A 142 10.85 12.38 -30.61
CA ALA A 142 10.21 11.13 -30.24
C ALA A 142 9.37 10.57 -31.41
N PRO A 143 9.47 9.27 -31.73
CA PRO A 143 8.59 8.62 -32.69
C PRO A 143 7.13 8.63 -32.18
N GLU A 144 6.14 8.77 -33.06
CA GLU A 144 4.73 8.95 -32.65
C GLU A 144 3.94 7.63 -32.46
N GLU A 145 4.49 6.47 -32.80
CA GLU A 145 3.71 5.20 -32.87
C GLU A 145 4.34 4.01 -32.13
N LEU A 146 5.11 4.24 -31.08
CA LEU A 146 5.65 3.14 -30.27
C LEU A 146 4.62 2.59 -29.28
N PRO A 147 4.56 1.26 -29.08
CA PRO A 147 3.88 0.68 -27.93
C PRO A 147 4.66 1.01 -26.65
N TYR A 148 3.97 1.03 -25.50
CA TYR A 148 4.63 1.13 -24.22
C TYR A 148 5.65 -0.01 -24.02
N SER A 149 6.84 0.34 -23.55
CA SER A 149 7.82 -0.61 -23.02
C SER A 149 7.61 -0.76 -21.51
N TRP A 150 7.10 -1.91 -21.09
CA TRP A 150 6.93 -2.26 -19.69
C TRP A 150 7.94 -3.37 -19.32
N PRO A 151 8.99 -3.07 -18.53
CA PRO A 151 9.91 -4.09 -18.04
C PRO A 151 9.18 -5.15 -17.21
N GLU A 152 9.53 -6.41 -17.43
CA GLU A 152 9.13 -7.49 -16.52
C GLU A 152 9.90 -7.37 -15.20
N PRO A 153 9.28 -7.77 -14.07
CA PRO A 153 9.93 -7.73 -12.78
C PRO A 153 11.06 -8.77 -12.70
N GLU A 154 12.09 -8.46 -11.92
CA GLU A 154 13.16 -9.42 -11.62
C GLU A 154 12.64 -10.61 -10.83
N LEU A 155 11.69 -10.36 -9.92
CA LEU A 155 11.02 -11.35 -9.10
C LEU A 155 9.52 -11.06 -9.07
N GLU A 156 8.71 -12.11 -9.21
CA GLU A 156 7.26 -12.00 -9.08
C GLU A 156 6.88 -11.94 -7.60
N LEU A 157 6.69 -10.72 -7.10
CA LEU A 157 6.35 -10.43 -5.70
C LEU A 157 4.83 -10.21 -5.59
N LEU A 158 4.09 -11.30 -5.36
CA LEU A 158 2.65 -11.24 -5.14
C LEU A 158 2.36 -11.08 -3.64
N PRO A 159 1.51 -10.11 -3.25
CA PRO A 159 1.11 -9.98 -1.86
C PRO A 159 0.26 -11.20 -1.47
N VAL A 160 0.80 -12.00 -0.56
CA VAL A 160 0.16 -13.20 0.00
C VAL A 160 0.20 -13.13 1.53
N GLU A 161 -0.71 -13.84 2.18
CA GLU A 161 -0.63 -14.02 3.62
C GLU A 161 0.63 -14.82 3.99
N PRO A 162 1.32 -14.47 5.09
CA PRO A 162 2.54 -15.15 5.50
C PRO A 162 2.29 -16.63 5.81
N LEU A 163 3.12 -17.50 5.22
CA LEU A 163 3.09 -18.95 5.47
C LEU A 163 3.90 -19.34 6.73
N GLY A 164 4.95 -18.59 7.04
CA GLY A 164 5.89 -18.84 8.15
C GLY A 164 5.53 -18.13 9.45
N GLU A 165 6.54 -17.65 10.19
CA GLU A 165 6.35 -16.89 11.42
C GLU A 165 5.55 -15.61 11.16
N ARG A 166 4.54 -15.36 12.00
CA ARG A 166 3.58 -14.28 11.82
C ARG A 166 3.71 -13.24 12.91
N LEU A 167 3.60 -11.99 12.52
CA LEU A 167 3.20 -10.90 13.41
C LEU A 167 1.74 -10.55 13.09
N TRP A 168 0.86 -10.67 14.07
CA TRP A 168 -0.54 -10.30 13.89
C TRP A 168 -0.75 -8.79 14.01
N ILE A 169 -1.34 -8.16 13.00
CA ILE A 169 -1.62 -6.73 13.02
C ILE A 169 -3.07 -6.48 13.44
N TRP A 170 -3.25 -5.60 14.41
CA TRP A 170 -4.55 -5.10 14.87
C TRP A 170 -4.78 -3.66 14.41
N HIS A 171 -5.77 -3.46 13.55
CA HIS A 171 -6.17 -2.16 13.01
C HIS A 171 -7.46 -1.65 13.68
N GLY A 172 -7.40 -1.45 15.00
CA GLY A 172 -8.52 -0.98 15.80
C GLY A 172 -8.14 -0.45 17.18
N PRO A 173 -9.12 0.14 17.90
CA PRO A 173 -8.94 0.49 19.31
C PRO A 173 -8.63 -0.75 20.15
N ILE A 174 -7.87 -0.52 21.21
CA ILE A 174 -7.74 -1.43 22.34
C ILE A 174 -8.91 -1.14 23.28
N ASP A 175 -9.60 -2.18 23.72
CA ASP A 175 -10.54 -2.08 24.84
C ASP A 175 -9.75 -2.09 26.15
N THR A 176 -10.03 -1.14 27.03
CA THR A 176 -9.26 -0.91 28.27
C THR A 176 -10.11 -1.05 29.53
N VAL A 177 -11.38 -1.44 29.39
CA VAL A 177 -12.34 -1.54 30.50
C VAL A 177 -11.89 -2.61 31.49
N ASP A 178 -11.52 -3.79 31.01
CA ASP A 178 -11.05 -4.93 31.80
C ASP A 178 -9.66 -5.38 31.35
N GLY A 179 -8.72 -4.43 31.40
CA GLY A 179 -7.36 -4.56 30.88
C GLY A 179 -7.30 -4.50 29.35
N ASP A 180 -6.09 -4.31 28.82
CA ASP A 180 -5.88 -4.14 27.38
C ASP A 180 -6.30 -5.39 26.61
N ALA A 181 -7.30 -5.26 25.75
CA ALA A 181 -7.83 -6.35 24.96
C ALA A 181 -8.21 -5.94 23.53
N LEU A 182 -8.09 -6.90 22.62
CA LEU A 182 -8.56 -6.80 21.25
C LEU A 182 -9.94 -7.43 21.15
N LEU A 183 -10.91 -6.66 20.64
CA LEU A 183 -12.31 -7.08 20.48
C LEU A 183 -12.72 -7.13 19.02
N LEU A 184 -13.01 -8.33 18.51
CA LEU A 184 -13.48 -8.55 17.14
C LEU A 184 -14.91 -9.10 17.15
N PRO A 185 -15.91 -8.31 16.72
CA PRO A 185 -17.28 -8.78 16.56
C PRO A 185 -17.37 -9.92 15.54
N GLY A 186 -18.22 -10.91 15.81
CA GLY A 186 -18.44 -12.04 14.91
C GLY A 186 -19.22 -11.73 13.64
N HIS A 187 -19.82 -10.54 13.56
CA HIS A 187 -20.44 -10.02 12.35
C HIS A 187 -19.79 -8.66 11.98
N PRO A 188 -19.66 -8.34 10.68
CA PRO A 188 -19.22 -7.01 10.27
C PRO A 188 -20.10 -5.90 10.82
N PRO A 189 -19.54 -4.73 11.17
CA PRO A 189 -20.35 -3.53 11.34
C PRO A 189 -21.08 -3.21 10.03
N ALA A 190 -22.22 -2.53 10.14
CA ALA A 190 -23.09 -2.20 9.01
C ALA A 190 -22.32 -1.65 7.80
N GLY A 191 -22.58 -2.23 6.62
CA GLY A 191 -21.96 -1.81 5.36
C GLY A 191 -20.61 -2.47 5.01
N ARG A 192 -20.07 -3.38 5.83
CA ARG A 192 -18.86 -4.16 5.48
C ARG A 192 -19.17 -5.51 4.83
N ALA A 193 -18.30 -5.94 3.91
CA ALA A 193 -18.47 -7.18 3.17
C ALA A 193 -18.26 -8.44 4.02
N VAL A 194 -19.26 -9.31 4.06
CA VAL A 194 -19.30 -10.53 4.89
C VAL A 194 -18.12 -11.49 4.62
N PRO A 195 -17.75 -11.85 3.37
CA PRO A 195 -16.70 -12.85 3.16
C PRO A 195 -15.29 -12.40 3.60
N LYS A 196 -15.00 -11.10 3.46
CA LYS A 196 -13.73 -10.51 3.96
C LYS A 196 -13.71 -10.47 5.49
N TRP A 197 -14.86 -10.17 6.11
CA TRP A 197 -14.99 -10.17 7.56
C TRP A 197 -14.84 -11.57 8.16
N SER A 198 -15.46 -12.58 7.56
CA SER A 198 -15.34 -13.96 7.99
C SER A 198 -13.89 -14.46 7.99
N ARG A 199 -13.07 -14.08 7.00
CA ARG A 199 -11.64 -14.46 6.96
C ARG A 199 -10.82 -13.89 8.12
N GLN A 200 -10.97 -12.61 8.44
CA GLN A 200 -10.24 -12.02 9.58
C GLN A 200 -10.79 -12.55 10.92
N TYR A 201 -12.08 -12.85 11.01
CA TYR A 201 -12.66 -13.47 12.21
C TYR A 201 -12.08 -14.87 12.43
N ALA A 202 -12.08 -15.72 11.40
CA ALA A 202 -11.43 -17.03 11.44
C ALA A 202 -9.93 -16.92 11.75
N ALA A 203 -9.22 -15.95 11.19
CA ALA A 203 -7.82 -15.71 11.54
C ALA A 203 -7.64 -15.41 13.04
N PHE A 204 -8.50 -14.57 13.61
CA PHE A 204 -8.45 -14.18 15.03
C PHE A 204 -8.82 -15.34 15.97
N THR A 205 -9.79 -16.17 15.60
CA THR A 205 -10.32 -17.24 16.47
C THR A 205 -9.66 -18.59 16.26
N GLU A 206 -9.31 -18.94 15.02
CA GLU A 206 -8.88 -20.28 14.63
C GLU A 206 -7.40 -20.38 14.26
N LEU A 207 -6.76 -19.29 13.83
CA LEU A 207 -5.34 -19.30 13.44
C LEU A 207 -4.44 -18.73 14.52
N ALA A 208 -4.77 -17.56 15.07
CA ALA A 208 -4.00 -16.95 16.15
C ALA A 208 -4.02 -17.83 17.41
N ARG A 209 -2.90 -17.86 18.12
CA ARG A 209 -2.71 -18.61 19.37
C ARG A 209 -2.33 -17.68 20.51
N GLU A 210 -2.55 -18.15 21.72
CA GLU A 210 -1.98 -17.51 22.90
C GLU A 210 -0.45 -17.55 22.82
N GLY A 211 0.21 -16.46 23.16
CA GLY A 211 1.66 -16.31 23.03
C GLY A 211 2.12 -15.77 21.67
N ASP A 212 1.25 -15.72 20.67
CA ASP A 212 1.62 -15.15 19.37
C ASP A 212 1.97 -13.66 19.50
N ALA A 213 2.98 -13.23 18.73
CA ALA A 213 3.32 -11.83 18.61
C ALA A 213 2.22 -11.07 17.85
N ALA A 214 1.88 -9.89 18.35
CA ALA A 214 0.96 -8.96 17.71
C ALA A 214 1.51 -7.53 17.74
N ALA A 215 0.95 -6.67 16.89
CA ALA A 215 1.20 -5.25 16.91
C ALA A 215 -0.10 -4.47 16.63
N VAL A 216 -0.34 -3.45 17.44
CA VAL A 216 -1.49 -2.56 17.32
C VAL A 216 -1.09 -1.34 16.52
N VAL A 217 -1.85 -1.02 15.48
CA VAL A 217 -1.63 0.19 14.67
C VAL A 217 -2.05 1.41 15.48
N MET A 218 -1.10 2.32 15.72
CA MET A 218 -1.27 3.54 16.50
C MET A 218 -1.06 4.78 15.63
N GLU A 219 -1.48 5.95 16.14
CA GLU A 219 -1.22 7.26 15.51
C GLU A 219 -1.61 7.31 14.02
N GLY A 220 -2.78 6.77 13.68
CA GLY A 220 -3.29 6.78 12.30
C GLY A 220 -2.47 5.94 11.31
N GLY A 221 -1.63 5.02 11.80
CA GLY A 221 -0.75 4.20 10.98
C GLY A 221 0.73 4.47 11.20
N ALA A 222 1.11 5.59 11.79
CA ALA A 222 2.52 6.02 11.85
C ALA A 222 3.43 5.11 12.70
N ARG A 223 2.87 4.45 13.72
CA ARG A 223 3.60 3.57 14.64
C ARG A 223 2.81 2.31 14.93
N LEU A 224 3.51 1.24 15.30
CA LEU A 224 2.89 0.02 15.77
C LEU A 224 3.36 -0.29 17.19
N GLN A 225 2.43 -0.49 18.11
CA GLN A 225 2.76 -0.92 19.46
C GLN A 225 2.76 -2.44 19.50
N ARG A 226 3.94 -3.04 19.73
CA ARG A 226 4.10 -4.49 19.76
C ARG A 226 3.53 -5.06 21.05
N GLY A 227 3.15 -6.34 21.04
CA GLY A 227 2.72 -7.08 22.23
C GLY A 227 2.55 -8.57 21.96
N THR A 228 1.98 -9.26 22.93
CA THR A 228 1.70 -10.70 22.88
C THR A 228 0.23 -10.98 23.15
N LEU A 229 -0.38 -11.84 22.35
CA LEU A 229 -1.78 -12.22 22.48
C LEU A 229 -2.02 -13.17 23.65
N GLY A 230 -3.07 -12.88 24.42
CA GLY A 230 -3.59 -13.76 25.47
C GLY A 230 -4.58 -14.81 24.96
N PRO A 231 -5.19 -15.57 25.89
CA PRO A 231 -6.16 -16.61 25.57
C PRO A 231 -7.43 -16.04 24.91
N LEU A 232 -8.02 -16.83 24.01
CA LEU A 232 -9.27 -16.49 23.34
C LEU A 232 -10.47 -16.72 24.26
N THR A 233 -11.35 -15.72 24.34
CA THR A 233 -12.69 -15.86 24.91
C THR A 233 -13.73 -15.37 23.90
N ILE A 234 -14.87 -16.05 23.78
CA ILE A 234 -15.96 -15.63 22.88
C ILE A 234 -17.21 -15.37 23.70
N ASN A 235 -17.68 -14.13 23.71
CA ASN A 235 -18.96 -13.77 24.32
C ASN A 235 -20.09 -14.01 23.31
N ARG A 236 -20.88 -15.06 23.53
CA ARG A 236 -22.03 -15.40 22.67
C ARG A 236 -23.29 -14.62 23.03
N GLU A 237 -23.30 -13.91 24.15
CA GLU A 237 -24.51 -13.23 24.63
C GLU A 237 -24.79 -11.92 23.89
N ASP A 238 -23.76 -11.28 23.34
CA ASP A 238 -23.87 -10.02 22.57
C ASP A 238 -24.67 -10.16 21.26
N ASN A 239 -24.96 -11.40 20.85
CA ASN A 239 -25.61 -11.71 19.58
C ASN A 239 -26.97 -12.41 19.75
N LYS A 240 -27.53 -12.41 20.97
CA LYS A 240 -28.81 -13.09 21.28
C LYS A 240 -30.00 -12.59 20.45
N ASP A 241 -29.92 -11.36 19.93
CA ASP A 241 -30.98 -10.73 19.14
C ASP A 241 -30.82 -10.92 17.61
N ASN A 242 -29.71 -11.51 17.15
CA ASN A 242 -29.48 -11.79 15.72
C ASN A 242 -29.78 -13.26 15.41
N ASP A 243 -30.87 -13.50 14.68
CA ASP A 243 -31.36 -14.85 14.28
C ASP A 243 -30.48 -15.53 13.21
N ASP A 244 -29.39 -14.86 12.79
CA ASP A 244 -28.54 -15.25 11.67
C ASP A 244 -27.51 -16.33 12.02
N GLY A 245 -27.45 -16.79 13.28
CA GLY A 245 -26.47 -17.79 13.75
C GLY A 245 -25.01 -17.30 13.73
N ALA A 246 -24.80 -15.98 13.64
CA ALA A 246 -23.46 -15.40 13.59
C ALA A 246 -22.68 -15.61 14.90
N PRO A 247 -21.35 -15.80 14.83
CA PRO A 247 -20.53 -16.02 16.02
C PRO A 247 -20.54 -14.79 16.95
N GLY A 248 -20.28 -15.02 18.23
CA GLY A 248 -20.23 -13.96 19.24
C GLY A 248 -19.04 -13.00 19.09
N THR A 249 -18.90 -12.04 20.00
CA THR A 249 -17.73 -11.15 20.04
C THR A 249 -16.53 -11.93 20.55
N ALA A 250 -15.46 -12.00 19.76
CA ALA A 250 -14.20 -12.60 20.17
C ALA A 250 -13.32 -11.57 20.89
N ARG A 251 -12.72 -11.98 21.99
CA ARG A 251 -11.81 -11.18 22.83
C ARG A 251 -10.50 -11.91 23.02
N ARG A 252 -9.39 -11.17 22.88
CA ARG A 252 -8.06 -11.59 23.33
C ARG A 252 -7.40 -10.48 24.14
N PRO A 253 -6.98 -10.70 25.39
CA PRO A 253 -6.08 -9.78 26.07
C PRO A 253 -4.82 -9.56 25.24
N ILE A 254 -4.18 -8.41 25.38
CA ILE A 254 -2.88 -8.13 24.78
C ILE A 254 -1.93 -7.55 25.83
N SER A 255 -0.74 -8.14 25.94
CA SER A 255 0.34 -7.60 26.77
C SER A 255 1.26 -6.78 25.89
N LEU A 256 1.17 -5.46 25.96
CA LEU A 256 1.94 -4.55 25.11
C LEU A 256 3.41 -4.46 25.59
N SER A 257 4.33 -4.52 24.63
CA SER A 257 5.78 -4.54 24.85
C SER A 257 6.49 -3.87 23.68
N GLY A 258 6.98 -2.65 23.89
CA GLY A 258 7.80 -1.92 22.92
C GLY A 258 7.06 -1.37 21.71
N TRP A 259 7.84 -0.85 20.77
CA TRP A 259 7.35 -0.14 19.57
C TRP A 259 8.06 -0.65 18.33
N LEU A 260 7.33 -0.65 17.22
CA LEU A 260 7.81 -0.90 15.87
C LEU A 260 7.45 0.29 14.99
N ARG A 261 8.32 0.56 14.02
CA ARG A 261 8.11 1.52 12.93
C ARG A 261 7.73 0.76 11.67
N ARG A 262 7.05 1.43 10.75
CA ARG A 262 6.77 0.86 9.42
C ARG A 262 8.05 0.53 8.65
N SER A 263 9.11 1.30 8.87
CA SER A 263 10.44 1.11 8.30
C SER A 263 11.14 -0.16 8.75
N ASP A 264 10.69 -0.78 9.85
CA ASP A 264 11.30 -2.00 10.36
C ASP A 264 10.95 -3.21 9.48
N PHE A 265 9.95 -3.05 8.58
CA PHE A 265 9.45 -4.07 7.68
C PHE A 265 10.05 -3.99 6.29
N GLU A 266 10.41 -5.16 5.76
CA GLU A 266 10.80 -5.31 4.36
C GLU A 266 9.61 -4.99 3.44
N TYR A 267 9.88 -4.25 2.37
CA TYR A 267 8.86 -3.93 1.37
C TYR A 267 8.73 -5.07 0.35
N PRO A 268 7.50 -5.41 -0.07
CA PRO A 268 6.20 -4.88 0.36
C PRO A 268 5.68 -5.53 1.66
N ALA A 269 5.25 -4.72 2.64
CA ALA A 269 4.58 -5.20 3.85
C ALA A 269 3.09 -4.85 3.82
N LEU A 270 2.20 -5.76 4.27
CA LEU A 270 0.73 -5.60 4.21
C LEU A 270 0.14 -4.53 5.17
N LEU A 271 0.93 -3.57 5.65
CA LEU A 271 0.57 -2.64 6.73
C LEU A 271 -0.53 -1.62 6.37
N GLN A 272 -0.91 -1.55 5.10
CA GLN A 272 -1.98 -0.71 4.54
C GLN A 272 -3.28 -1.52 4.37
N ASP A 273 -3.32 -2.77 4.81
CA ASP A 273 -4.53 -3.58 4.75
C ASP A 273 -5.61 -3.01 5.70
N PRO A 274 -6.81 -2.67 5.19
CA PRO A 274 -7.88 -2.08 5.99
C PRO A 274 -8.61 -3.09 6.89
N ARG A 275 -8.24 -4.37 6.83
CA ARG A 275 -8.76 -5.40 7.74
C ARG A 275 -8.40 -5.06 9.18
N ARG A 276 -9.32 -5.41 10.08
CA ARG A 276 -9.18 -5.23 11.52
C ARG A 276 -8.09 -6.14 12.09
N PHE A 277 -7.93 -7.32 11.50
CA PHE A 277 -6.96 -8.32 11.92
C PHE A 277 -6.41 -9.09 10.72
N TYR A 278 -5.09 -9.12 10.56
CA TYR A 278 -4.37 -9.81 9.49
C TYR A 278 -2.94 -10.12 9.91
N ALA A 279 -2.21 -10.93 9.15
CA ALA A 279 -0.82 -11.28 9.46
C ALA A 279 0.15 -10.61 8.49
N VAL A 280 1.35 -10.32 8.99
CA VAL A 280 2.55 -10.00 8.19
C VAL A 280 3.69 -10.93 8.61
N GLU A 281 4.74 -11.03 7.79
CA GLU A 281 5.91 -11.85 8.14
C GLU A 281 6.64 -11.29 9.37
N ALA A 282 6.99 -12.16 10.33
CA ALA A 282 7.61 -11.74 11.58
C ALA A 282 9.07 -11.28 11.43
N SER A 283 9.82 -11.84 10.46
CA SER A 283 11.22 -11.43 10.20
C SER A 283 11.33 -9.97 9.76
N ALA A 284 10.27 -9.44 9.16
CA ALA A 284 10.13 -8.02 8.84
C ALA A 284 9.90 -7.15 10.10
N ALA A 285 10.07 -7.65 11.32
CA ALA A 285 10.00 -6.84 12.54
C ALA A 285 11.18 -7.11 13.50
N SER A 286 12.07 -8.05 13.17
CA SER A 286 13.20 -8.46 14.02
C SER A 286 14.52 -7.76 13.67
N ALA A 287 14.56 -6.95 12.61
CA ALA A 287 15.77 -6.30 12.12
C ALA A 287 16.05 -4.89 12.71
N ALA A 288 15.18 -4.36 13.58
CA ALA A 288 15.45 -3.09 14.25
C ALA A 288 16.42 -3.31 15.43
N PRO A 289 17.58 -2.64 15.48
CA PRO A 289 18.42 -2.67 16.67
C PRO A 289 17.73 -1.90 17.81
N GLU A 290 17.93 -2.39 19.04
CA GLU A 290 17.51 -1.72 20.29
C GLU A 290 18.01 -0.27 20.40
#